data_AF-A0AAZ3PWR4-F1
#
_entry.id   AF-A0AAZ3PWR4-F1
#
_cell.length_a   1.000
_cell.length_b   1.000
_cell.length_c   1.000
_cell.angle_alpha   90.00
_cell.angle_beta   90.00
_cell.angle_gamma   90.00
#
_symmetry.space_group_name_H-M   'P 1'
#
loop_
_entity.id
_entity.type
_entity.pdbx_description
1 polymer ?
#
loop_
_entity_poly.entity_id
_entity_poly.type
_entity_poly.pdbx_seq_one_letter_code
_entity_poly.pdbx_strand_id
1 'polypeptide(L)'
;MRPHVSVLRLPRGPDPNGRGFDPNSPRFIALCPTTISASTETGTDSVQIREEQRARSVLRESFLRTLIAMTNKQVQFHMYERVKVEAKFGASDIDVLNFQVSELHTPIGVQKEALLRCQDVISYSFDL
;
A
#
# COMPACT_ATOMS: atom_id res chain seq x y z
N MET A 1 -1.35 39.12 1.15
CA MET A 1 -1.17 37.68 1.44
C MET A 1 -2.46 36.96 1.07
N ARG A 2 -2.45 36.07 0.09
CA ARG A 2 -3.63 35.24 -0.24
C ARG A 2 -3.55 33.95 0.59
N PRO A 3 -4.62 33.55 1.31
CA PRO A 3 -4.57 32.32 2.09
C PRO A 3 -4.51 31.11 1.16
N HIS A 4 -3.66 30.13 1.50
CA HIS A 4 -3.58 28.86 0.78
C HIS A 4 -4.84 28.04 1.07
N VAL A 5 -5.63 27.74 0.05
CA VAL A 5 -6.80 26.86 0.16
C VAL A 5 -6.35 25.43 -0.14
N SER A 6 -6.44 24.54 0.84
CA SER A 6 -6.18 23.12 0.66
C SER A 6 -7.33 22.47 -0.12
N VAL A 7 -7.12 22.22 -1.41
CA VAL A 7 -8.08 21.51 -2.25
C VAL A 7 -7.89 20.00 -2.06
N LEU A 8 -8.71 19.39 -1.20
CA LEU A 8 -8.82 17.94 -1.12
C LEU A 8 -9.65 17.46 -2.32
N ARG A 9 -9.01 16.96 -3.37
CA ARG A 9 -9.71 16.33 -4.49
C ARG A 9 -10.18 14.94 -4.07
N LEU A 10 -11.45 14.86 -3.67
CA LEU A 10 -12.11 13.58 -3.51
C LEU A 10 -12.10 12.83 -4.86
N PRO A 11 -11.95 11.49 -4.86
CA PRO A 11 -12.13 10.69 -6.07
C PRO A 11 -13.48 11.02 -6.69
N ARG A 12 -13.47 11.47 -7.95
CA ARG A 12 -14.73 11.72 -8.67
C ARG A 12 -15.41 10.37 -8.92
N GLY A 13 -16.72 10.33 -8.70
CA GLY A 13 -17.54 9.19 -9.06
C GLY A 13 -17.48 8.90 -10.57
N PRO A 14 -17.96 7.72 -11.00
CA PRO A 14 -17.96 7.35 -12.41
C PRO A 14 -18.73 8.38 -13.25
N ASP A 15 -18.04 9.01 -14.19
CA ASP A 15 -18.57 9.98 -15.16
C ASP A 15 -18.42 9.35 -16.55
N PRO A 16 -19.47 9.34 -17.39
CA PRO A 16 -19.43 8.76 -18.74
C PRO A 16 -18.30 9.32 -19.63
N ASN A 17 -17.77 10.51 -19.34
CA ASN A 17 -16.64 11.11 -20.06
C ASN A 17 -15.38 11.33 -19.17
N GLY A 18 -15.37 10.83 -17.93
CA GLY A 18 -14.33 11.12 -16.94
C GLY A 18 -13.39 9.96 -16.65
N ARG A 19 -12.26 10.27 -15.98
CA ARG A 19 -11.32 9.30 -15.37
C ARG A 19 -11.92 8.61 -14.12
N GLY A 20 -13.16 8.16 -14.19
CA GLY A 20 -13.84 7.48 -13.09
C GLY A 20 -13.36 6.04 -12.89
N PHE A 21 -13.77 5.44 -11.78
CA PHE A 21 -13.69 3.98 -11.56
C PHE A 21 -14.76 3.30 -12.41
N ASP A 22 -14.50 3.13 -13.70
CA ASP A 22 -15.30 2.25 -14.56
C ASP A 22 -14.70 0.83 -14.49
N PRO A 23 -15.43 -0.15 -13.94
CA PRO A 23 -14.99 -1.54 -13.86
C PRO A 23 -14.82 -2.21 -15.23
N ASN A 24 -15.37 -1.62 -16.29
CA ASN A 24 -15.20 -2.10 -17.66
C ASN A 24 -14.09 -1.36 -18.43
N SER A 25 -13.42 -0.37 -17.81
CA SER A 25 -12.38 0.39 -18.50
C SER A 25 -11.11 -0.44 -18.75
N PRO A 26 -10.40 -0.22 -19.87
CA PRO A 26 -9.13 -0.90 -20.15
C PRO A 26 -8.09 -0.72 -19.03
N ARG A 27 -8.12 0.44 -18.35
CA ARG A 27 -7.23 0.75 -17.23
C ARG A 27 -7.56 -0.11 -16.00
N PHE A 28 -8.84 -0.28 -15.66
CA PHE A 28 -9.25 -1.13 -14.54
C PHE A 28 -8.88 -2.59 -14.81
N ILE A 29 -9.13 -3.09 -16.02
CA ILE A 29 -8.78 -4.45 -16.44
C ILE A 29 -7.26 -4.70 -16.39
N ALA A 30 -6.45 -3.71 -16.78
CA ALA A 30 -4.98 -3.85 -16.76
C ALA A 30 -4.36 -3.74 -15.35
N LEU A 31 -4.90 -2.88 -14.48
CA LEU A 31 -4.38 -2.66 -13.12
C LEU A 31 -4.94 -3.66 -12.10
N CYS A 32 -6.09 -4.26 -12.40
CA CYS A 32 -6.65 -5.36 -11.64
C CYS A 32 -6.54 -6.64 -12.48
N PRO A 33 -5.39 -7.33 -12.45
CA PRO A 33 -5.34 -8.74 -12.84
C PRO A 33 -6.18 -9.50 -11.81
N THR A 34 -7.49 -9.45 -12.00
CA THR A 34 -8.45 -10.23 -11.23
C THR A 34 -8.12 -11.68 -11.54
N THR A 35 -8.13 -12.56 -10.54
CA THR A 35 -7.87 -13.99 -10.74
C THR A 35 -8.92 -14.66 -11.61
N ILE A 36 -9.93 -13.90 -12.03
CA ILE A 36 -11.08 -14.29 -12.84
C ILE A 36 -11.07 -13.44 -14.11
N SER A 37 -10.96 -14.10 -15.28
CA SER A 37 -11.02 -13.45 -16.58
C SER A 37 -12.40 -12.81 -16.80
N ALA A 38 -12.44 -11.51 -17.09
CA ALA A 38 -13.67 -10.78 -17.41
C ALA A 38 -14.30 -11.17 -18.77
N SER A 39 -13.79 -12.20 -19.45
CA SER A 39 -14.08 -12.47 -20.87
C SER A 39 -15.22 -13.47 -21.12
N THR A 40 -16.05 -13.82 -20.14
CA THR A 40 -17.27 -14.59 -20.40
C THR A 40 -18.34 -14.16 -19.40
N GLU A 41 -19.32 -13.38 -19.84
CA GLU A 41 -20.42 -12.94 -18.99
C GLU A 41 -21.37 -14.12 -18.72
N THR A 42 -21.08 -14.93 -17.70
CA THR A 42 -22.13 -15.71 -17.03
C THR A 42 -22.48 -15.03 -15.71
N GLY A 43 -23.77 -14.98 -15.34
CA GLY A 43 -24.22 -14.29 -14.11
C GLY A 43 -23.50 -14.75 -12.82
N THR A 44 -22.98 -15.98 -12.83
CA THR A 44 -22.09 -16.58 -11.83
C THR A 44 -20.78 -15.82 -11.61
N ASP A 45 -20.15 -15.31 -12.67
CA ASP A 45 -18.86 -14.62 -12.60
C ASP A 45 -18.99 -13.26 -11.90
N SER A 46 -20.15 -12.61 -12.05
CA SER A 46 -20.42 -11.31 -11.42
C SER A 46 -20.52 -11.37 -9.90
N VAL A 47 -21.03 -12.48 -9.34
CA VAL A 47 -21.13 -12.70 -7.90
C VAL A 47 -19.76 -13.00 -7.32
N GLN A 48 -18.98 -13.87 -7.99
CA GLN A 48 -17.63 -14.21 -7.57
C GLN A 48 -16.69 -12.99 -7.57
N ILE A 49 -16.76 -12.12 -8.58
CA ILE A 49 -16.00 -10.87 -8.61
C ILE A 49 -16.35 -9.97 -7.42
N ARG A 50 -17.64 -9.84 -7.07
CA ARG A 50 -18.05 -9.01 -5.92
C ARG A 50 -17.51 -9.57 -4.60
N GLU A 51 -17.55 -10.88 -4.42
CA GLU A 51 -17.01 -11.54 -3.24
C GLU A 51 -15.49 -11.40 -3.14
N GLU A 52 -14.77 -11.56 -4.26
CA GLU A 52 -13.32 -11.36 -4.34
C GLU A 52 -12.94 -9.91 -4.00
N GLN A 53 -13.65 -8.92 -4.54
CA GLN A 53 -13.40 -7.50 -4.26
C GLN A 53 -13.71 -7.16 -2.79
N ARG A 54 -14.75 -7.75 -2.20
CA ARG A 54 -15.03 -7.63 -0.77
C ARG A 54 -13.89 -8.21 0.06
N ALA A 55 -13.42 -9.41 -0.27
CA ALA A 55 -12.32 -10.07 0.44
C ALA A 55 -11.02 -9.25 0.34
N ARG A 56 -10.67 -8.76 -0.86
CA ARG A 56 -9.53 -7.85 -1.08
C ARG A 56 -9.63 -6.59 -0.23
N SER A 57 -10.82 -6.00 -0.15
CA SER A 57 -11.04 -4.79 0.65
C SER A 57 -10.80 -5.03 2.13
N VAL A 58 -11.30 -6.15 2.68
CA VAL A 58 -11.09 -6.53 4.10
C VAL A 58 -9.63 -6.82 4.41
N LEU A 59 -8.94 -7.55 3.52
CA LEU A 59 -7.50 -7.82 3.67
C LEU A 59 -6.68 -6.54 3.60
N ARG A 60 -7.03 -5.65 2.66
CA ARG A 60 -6.36 -4.37 2.49
C ARG A 60 -6.59 -3.45 3.69
N GLU A 61 -7.82 -3.38 4.21
CA GLU A 61 -8.12 -2.63 5.43
C GLU A 61 -7.27 -3.13 6.60
N SER A 62 -7.25 -4.44 6.82
CA SER A 62 -6.49 -5.06 7.90
C SER A 62 -5.00 -4.75 7.79
N PHE A 63 -4.45 -4.87 6.59
CA PHE A 63 -3.06 -4.51 6.29
C PHE A 63 -2.75 -3.03 6.56
N LEU A 64 -3.62 -2.11 6.12
CA LEU A 64 -3.44 -0.68 6.36
C LEU A 64 -3.53 -0.34 7.85
N ARG A 65 -4.41 -1.00 8.61
CA ARG A 65 -4.47 -0.87 10.07
C ARG A 65 -3.18 -1.32 10.74
N THR A 66 -2.53 -2.37 10.25
CA THR A 66 -1.20 -2.80 10.72
C THR A 66 -0.13 -1.72 10.47
N LEU A 67 -0.12 -1.09 9.29
CA LEU A 67 0.82 0.01 9.00
C LEU A 67 0.62 1.20 9.95
N ILE A 68 -0.63 1.56 10.24
CA ILE A 68 -0.96 2.62 11.20
C ILE A 68 -0.53 2.23 12.61
N ALA A 69 -0.76 0.98 13.02
CA ALA A 69 -0.33 0.49 14.34
C ALA A 69 1.19 0.48 14.50
N MET A 70 1.93 0.31 13.40
CA MET A 70 3.39 0.32 13.36
C MET A 70 3.99 1.73 13.50
N THR A 71 3.23 2.80 13.24
CA THR A 71 3.72 4.19 13.28
C THR A 71 4.37 4.52 14.63
N ASN A 72 5.57 5.11 14.58
CA ASN A 72 6.42 5.47 15.71
C ASN A 72 6.91 4.30 16.57
N LYS A 73 6.70 3.05 16.14
CA LYS A 73 7.26 1.88 16.84
C LYS A 73 8.64 1.55 16.33
N GLN A 74 9.38 0.85 17.18
CA GLN A 74 10.64 0.24 16.82
C GLN A 74 10.37 -1.00 15.98
N VAL A 75 10.97 -1.07 14.80
CA VAL A 75 10.77 -2.15 13.82
C VAL A 75 12.12 -2.74 13.46
N GLN A 76 12.19 -4.07 13.50
CA GLN A 76 13.34 -4.82 13.03
C GLN A 76 13.09 -5.23 11.58
N PHE A 77 13.99 -4.82 10.68
CA PHE A 77 13.98 -5.19 9.27
C PHE A 77 15.06 -6.23 9.00
N HIS A 78 14.67 -7.29 8.31
CA HIS A 78 15.57 -8.30 7.77
C HIS A 78 15.79 -7.98 6.29
N MET A 79 17.04 -7.74 5.91
CA MET A 79 17.44 -7.35 4.57
C MET A 79 18.27 -8.47 3.91
N TYR A 80 18.65 -8.28 2.65
CA TYR A 80 19.59 -9.16 1.98
C TYR A 80 20.94 -9.23 2.71
N GLU A 81 21.74 -10.24 2.35
CA GLU A 81 23.06 -10.50 2.95
C GLU A 81 23.04 -10.74 4.47
N ARG A 82 21.88 -11.18 5.00
CA ARG A 82 21.64 -11.43 6.44
C ARG A 82 21.81 -10.19 7.31
N VAL A 83 21.67 -9.00 6.71
CA VAL A 83 21.72 -7.74 7.44
C VAL A 83 20.41 -7.57 8.22
N LYS A 84 20.53 -7.29 9.51
CA LYS A 84 19.42 -6.91 10.38
C LYS A 84 19.62 -5.46 10.78
N VAL A 85 18.61 -4.65 10.53
CA VAL A 85 18.61 -3.24 10.94
C VAL A 85 17.39 -2.97 11.79
N GLU A 86 17.54 -2.01 12.69
CA GLU A 86 16.48 -1.58 13.58
C GLU A 86 16.22 -0.11 13.36
N ALA A 87 14.96 0.29 13.21
CA ALA A 87 14.62 1.68 13.00
C ALA A 87 13.24 1.99 13.56
N LYS A 88 13.02 3.26 13.85
CA LYS A 88 11.68 3.75 14.20
C LYS A 88 10.89 3.97 12.92
N PHE A 89 9.78 3.26 12.78
CA PHE A 89 8.94 3.39 11.60
C PHE A 89 8.17 4.71 11.62
N GLY A 90 8.24 5.48 10.53
CA GLY A 90 7.46 6.69 10.38
C GLY A 90 6.27 6.50 9.45
N ALA A 91 6.53 6.18 8.18
CA ALA A 91 5.47 6.05 7.17
C ALA A 91 5.85 5.07 6.04
N SER A 92 4.84 4.65 5.28
CA SER A 92 5.00 3.95 4.01
C SER A 92 4.22 4.67 2.93
N ASP A 93 4.64 4.52 1.67
CA ASP A 93 3.79 4.93 0.55
C ASP A 93 2.57 4.01 0.43
N ILE A 94 1.60 4.41 -0.39
CA ILE A 94 0.34 3.66 -0.54
C ILE A 94 0.58 2.28 -1.13
N ASP A 95 1.58 2.11 -1.99
CA ASP A 95 1.84 0.85 -2.68
C ASP A 95 2.83 -0.04 -1.92
N VAL A 96 3.29 0.41 -0.74
CA VAL A 96 4.25 -0.25 0.14
C VAL A 96 5.57 -0.57 -0.59
N LEU A 97 6.01 0.37 -1.42
CA LEU A 97 7.27 0.26 -2.14
C LEU A 97 8.44 0.82 -1.33
N ASN A 98 8.15 1.68 -0.36
CA ASN A 98 9.14 2.30 0.50
C ASN A 98 8.65 2.48 1.94
N PHE A 99 9.60 2.47 2.88
CA PHE A 99 9.40 2.77 4.29
C PHE A 99 10.29 3.95 4.67
N GLN A 100 9.68 5.06 5.08
CA GLN A 100 10.39 6.14 5.76
C GLN A 100 10.59 5.74 7.22
N VAL A 101 11.83 5.82 7.66
CA VAL A 101 12.24 5.45 9.01
C VAL A 101 13.20 6.49 9.56
N SER A 102 13.16 6.68 10.88
CA SER A 102 14.13 7.47 11.62
C SER A 102 15.01 6.57 12.48
N GLU A 103 16.18 7.06 12.86
CA GLU A 103 17.10 6.38 13.78
C GLU A 103 17.44 4.95 13.29
N LEU A 104 17.78 4.83 12.01
CA LEU A 104 18.13 3.55 11.39
C LEU A 104 19.51 3.10 11.88
N HIS A 105 19.52 2.03 12.68
CA HIS A 105 20.71 1.39 13.22
C HIS A 105 21.26 0.42 12.18
N THR A 106 22.40 0.78 11.59
CA THR A 106 23.19 -0.07 10.70
C THR A 106 24.45 -0.55 11.41
N PRO A 107 25.13 -1.60 10.93
CA PRO A 107 26.39 -2.05 11.52
C PRO A 107 27.49 -0.99 11.57
N ILE A 108 27.42 0.02 10.71
CA ILE A 108 28.44 1.08 10.59
C ILE A 108 28.08 2.30 11.46
N GLY A 109 26.81 2.44 11.85
CA GLY A 109 26.35 3.55 12.66
C GLY A 109 24.86 3.84 12.51
N VAL A 110 24.43 4.96 13.10
CA VAL A 110 23.02 5.38 13.10
C VAL A 110 22.79 6.46 12.06
N GLN A 111 21.86 6.19 11.15
CA GLN A 111 21.39 7.13 10.16
C GLN A 111 20.11 7.81 10.69
N LYS A 112 20.13 9.15 10.81
CA LYS A 112 19.02 9.91 11.43
C LYS A 112 17.69 9.70 10.70
N GLU A 113 17.71 9.77 9.38
CA GLU A 113 16.55 9.60 8.51
C GLU A 113 16.95 8.76 7.29
N ALA A 114 16.10 7.81 6.91
CA ALA A 114 16.32 6.94 5.78
C ALA A 114 15.01 6.54 5.08
N LEU A 115 15.14 6.16 3.81
CA LEU A 115 14.07 5.57 3.02
C LEU A 115 14.50 4.15 2.63
N LEU A 116 13.91 3.14 3.27
CA LEU A 116 14.15 1.74 2.94
C LEU A 116 13.24 1.35 1.77
N ARG A 117 13.81 0.84 0.68
CA ARG A 117 13.01 0.31 -0.43
C ARG A 117 12.52 -1.09 -0.05
N CYS A 118 11.28 -1.40 -0.39
CA CYS A 118 10.67 -2.70 -0.16
C CYS A 118 11.48 -3.82 -0.82
N GLN A 119 12.09 -3.55 -1.98
CA GLN A 119 12.99 -4.49 -2.65
C GLN A 119 14.21 -4.87 -1.81
N ASP A 120 14.67 -4.05 -0.88
CA ASP A 120 15.82 -4.34 -0.03
C ASP A 120 15.42 -5.10 1.26
N VAL A 121 14.12 -5.24 1.53
CA VAL A 121 13.54 -5.82 2.75
C VAL A 121 12.92 -7.18 2.44
N ILE A 122 13.35 -8.21 3.17
CA ILE A 122 12.78 -9.56 3.11
C ILE A 122 11.57 -9.67 4.04
N SER A 123 11.69 -9.15 5.26
CA SER A 123 10.63 -9.13 6.25
C SER A 123 10.86 -8.06 7.30
N TYR A 124 9.82 -7.72 8.05
CA TYR A 124 9.91 -6.83 9.20
C TYR A 124 9.01 -7.31 10.33
N SER A 125 9.38 -6.98 11.56
CA SER A 125 8.64 -7.35 12.78
C SER A 125 8.65 -6.22 13.79
N PHE A 126 7.55 -6.08 14.52
CA PHE A 126 7.37 -5.07 15.56
C PHE A 126 6.41 -5.58 16.64
N ASP A 127 6.51 -5.01 17.84
CA ASP A 127 5.62 -5.34 18.95
C ASP A 127 4.36 -4.47 18.90
N LEU A 128 3.17 -5.11 18.91
CA LEU A 128 1.88 -4.43 18.81
C LEU A 128 1.50 -3.66 20.08
#